data_AF-A0AA90NM98-F1
#
_entry.id   AF-A0AA90NM98-F1
#
_cell.length_a   1.000
_cell.length_b   1.000
_cell.length_c   1.000
_cell.angle_alpha   90.00
_cell.angle_beta   90.00
_cell.angle_gamma   90.00
#
_symmetry.space_group_name_H-M   'P 1'
#
loop_
_entity.id
_entity.type
_entity.pdbx_description
1 polymer ?
#
loop_
_entity_poly.entity_id
_entity_poly.type
_entity_poly.pdbx_seq_one_letter_code
_entity_poly.pdbx_strand_id
1 'polypeptide(L)'
;MYNHPLEIRVSGPIKEMGIINILTKTGLKMNISDDLLYQLNSKIRIRSLFRDVDNDDMRRIMHRMNSVLDEKIKVKDKESEKREERMKMLVEIQKNMKSHGLSIDDLYVSSGSSGSTSKKGKRERYSFQYDTLSGDTVCWYGSGVGRLPKDFLLYLERTGKKRMDCAVYEN
;
A
#
# COMPACT_ATOMS: atom_id res chain seq x y z
N MET A 1 2.28 62.74 -29.18
CA MET A 1 2.77 62.33 -27.85
C MET A 1 3.10 60.85 -27.92
N TYR A 2 4.31 60.52 -27.50
CA TYR A 2 4.91 59.19 -27.31
C TYR A 2 3.96 58.28 -26.47
N ASN A 3 3.94 56.94 -26.56
CA ASN A 3 5.06 56.03 -26.51
C ASN A 3 4.68 54.58 -26.91
N HIS A 4 5.72 53.83 -27.29
CA HIS A 4 5.85 52.48 -27.86
C HIS A 4 5.06 51.28 -27.26
N PRO A 5 4.89 50.20 -28.07
CA PRO A 5 4.56 48.84 -27.63
C PRO A 5 5.79 48.15 -27.02
N LEU A 6 5.61 47.44 -25.90
CA LEU A 6 6.65 46.61 -25.31
C LEU A 6 6.68 45.23 -25.98
N GLU A 7 7.50 45.10 -27.02
CA GLU A 7 8.19 43.86 -27.31
C GLU A 7 9.15 43.57 -26.15
N ILE A 8 9.00 42.42 -25.48
CA ILE A 8 10.08 41.82 -24.71
C ILE A 8 10.47 40.53 -25.44
N ARG A 9 11.41 40.71 -26.36
CA ARG A 9 12.22 39.65 -26.94
C ARG A 9 13.49 39.60 -26.10
N VAL A 10 13.62 38.63 -25.20
CA VAL A 10 14.92 38.30 -24.60
C VAL A 10 15.47 37.06 -25.29
N SER A 11 16.60 37.31 -25.93
CA SER A 11 17.50 36.39 -26.62
C SER A 11 18.23 35.47 -25.64
N GLY A 12 18.46 34.23 -26.04
CA GLY A 12 19.70 33.51 -25.74
C GLY A 12 19.66 32.43 -24.66
N PRO A 13 20.54 31.41 -24.75
CA PRO A 13 20.23 30.03 -24.42
C PRO A 13 20.80 29.59 -23.07
N ILE A 14 19.98 28.96 -22.22
CA ILE A 14 20.47 28.29 -21.01
C ILE A 14 19.84 26.90 -20.92
N LYS A 15 20.62 25.94 -21.42
CA LYS A 15 20.81 24.58 -20.93
C LYS A 15 19.79 24.09 -19.89
N GLU A 16 18.82 23.28 -20.35
CA GLU A 16 18.32 22.14 -19.56
C GLU A 16 18.38 20.85 -20.38
N MET A 17 19.55 20.58 -20.98
CA MET A 17 20.00 19.22 -21.24
C MET A 17 20.55 18.61 -19.94
N GLY A 18 19.68 18.37 -18.96
CA GLY A 18 20.13 18.00 -17.61
C GLY A 18 19.18 17.14 -16.76
N ILE A 19 18.02 16.73 -17.27
CA ILE A 19 17.19 15.70 -16.61
C ILE A 19 16.91 14.56 -17.58
N ILE A 20 17.97 14.08 -18.23
CA ILE A 20 18.01 12.76 -18.81
C ILE A 20 19.17 12.07 -18.09
N ASN A 21 18.84 11.03 -17.31
CA ASN A 21 19.77 10.01 -16.80
C ASN A 21 20.40 10.17 -15.39
N ILE A 22 19.60 10.35 -14.33
CA ILE A 22 20.04 10.05 -12.94
C ILE A 22 19.26 8.88 -12.29
N LEU A 23 18.32 8.24 -12.99
CA LEU A 23 17.52 7.13 -12.43
C LEU A 23 17.91 5.73 -12.92
N THR A 24 19.08 5.55 -13.52
CA THR A 24 19.60 4.23 -13.92
C THR A 24 20.64 3.65 -12.97
N LYS A 25 20.98 4.33 -11.85
CA LYS A 25 21.98 3.86 -10.87
C LYS A 25 21.43 3.16 -9.62
N THR A 26 20.11 3.04 -9.48
CA THR A 26 19.51 2.19 -8.45
C THR A 26 18.71 1.11 -9.15
N GLY A 27 18.97 -0.16 -8.80
CA GLY A 27 18.28 -1.33 -9.33
C GLY A 27 16.82 -1.40 -8.86
N LEU A 28 16.06 -0.35 -9.11
CA LEU A 28 14.63 -0.30 -8.92
C LEU A 28 14.00 -0.72 -10.25
N LYS A 29 13.53 -1.97 -10.28
CA LYS A 29 12.73 -2.52 -11.36
C LYS A 29 11.56 -1.54 -11.59
N MET A 30 11.60 -0.71 -12.63
CA MET A 30 10.46 0.14 -12.98
C MET A 30 9.29 -0.79 -13.22
N ASN A 31 8.19 -0.58 -12.49
CA ASN A 31 6.99 -1.37 -12.73
C ASN A 31 6.53 -1.04 -14.16
N ILE A 32 6.15 -2.07 -14.91
CA ILE A 32 5.68 -1.92 -16.30
C ILE A 32 4.56 -0.88 -16.41
N SER A 33 3.71 -0.79 -15.37
CA SER A 33 2.67 0.22 -15.26
C SER A 33 3.20 1.65 -15.23
N ASP A 34 4.30 1.90 -14.51
CA ASP A 34 4.88 3.23 -14.34
C ASP A 34 5.52 3.72 -15.65
N ASP A 35 6.15 2.80 -16.40
CA ASP A 35 6.70 3.10 -17.73
C ASP A 35 5.59 3.38 -18.75
N LEU A 36 4.52 2.58 -18.77
CA LEU A 36 3.35 2.83 -19.62
C LEU A 36 2.71 4.19 -19.31
N LEU A 37 2.55 4.53 -18.03
CA LEU A 37 2.04 5.83 -17.62
C LEU A 37 2.98 6.95 -18.07
N TYR A 38 4.29 6.78 -17.92
CA TYR A 38 5.27 7.76 -18.40
C TYR A 38 5.12 8.03 -19.90
N GLN A 39 5.00 6.97 -20.72
CA GLN A 39 4.83 7.10 -22.16
C GLN A 39 3.50 7.78 -22.53
N LEU A 40 2.39 7.36 -21.90
CA LEU A 40 1.05 7.85 -22.22
C LEU A 40 0.72 9.23 -21.60
N ASN A 41 1.54 9.75 -20.69
CA ASN A 41 1.29 11.06 -20.07
C ASN A 41 1.69 12.26 -20.94
N SER A 42 2.31 12.06 -22.11
CA SER A 42 2.70 13.16 -23.01
C SER A 42 2.26 12.90 -24.44
N LYS A 43 1.60 13.91 -25.04
CA LYS A 43 1.19 13.89 -26.45
C LYS A 43 2.37 13.66 -27.41
N ILE A 44 3.56 14.18 -27.09
CA ILE A 44 4.75 14.01 -27.94
C ILE A 44 5.22 12.55 -27.90
N ARG A 45 5.26 11.95 -26.71
CA ARG A 45 5.63 10.54 -26.53
C ARG A 45 4.59 9.59 -27.11
N ILE A 46 3.30 9.85 -26.89
CA ILE A 46 2.20 9.13 -27.54
C ILE A 46 2.37 9.17 -29.06
N ARG A 47 2.60 10.34 -29.65
CA ARG A 47 2.80 10.45 -31.10
C ARG A 47 4.00 9.65 -31.59
N SER A 48 5.08 9.61 -30.81
CA SER A 48 6.24 8.79 -31.15
C SER A 48 5.96 7.30 -31.03
N LEU A 49 5.20 6.89 -30.00
CA LEU A 49 4.86 5.50 -29.71
C LEU A 49 3.93 4.89 -30.77
N PHE A 50 2.99 5.69 -31.29
CA PHE A 50 1.99 5.26 -32.28
C PHE A 50 2.28 5.77 -33.69
N ARG A 51 3.55 6.07 -34.01
CA ARG A 51 3.93 6.65 -35.31
C ARG A 51 3.51 5.75 -36.49
N ASP A 52 3.66 4.44 -36.31
CA ASP A 52 3.45 3.43 -37.35
C ASP A 52 2.10 2.70 -37.21
N VAL A 53 1.16 3.28 -36.45
CA VAL A 53 -0.16 2.70 -36.22
C VAL A 53 -1.20 3.45 -37.05
N ASP A 54 -2.02 2.71 -37.79
CA ASP A 54 -3.07 3.30 -38.61
C ASP A 54 -4.22 3.87 -37.76
N ASN A 55 -4.98 4.78 -38.36
CA ASN A 55 -6.13 5.42 -37.71
C ASN A 55 -7.18 4.42 -37.22
N ASP A 56 -7.44 3.33 -37.96
CA ASP A 56 -8.44 2.34 -37.55
C ASP A 56 -7.99 1.56 -36.32
N ASP A 57 -6.71 1.19 -36.25
CA ASP A 57 -6.14 0.56 -35.07
C ASP A 57 -6.12 1.50 -33.87
N MET A 58 -5.82 2.79 -34.08
CA MET A 58 -5.94 3.81 -33.04
C MET A 58 -7.37 3.93 -32.50
N ARG A 59 -8.37 3.91 -33.38
CA ARG A 59 -9.80 3.90 -32.98
C ARG A 59 -10.15 2.67 -32.16
N ARG A 60 -9.66 1.50 -32.55
CA ARG A 60 -9.87 0.24 -31.83
C ARG A 60 -9.23 0.25 -30.45
N ILE A 61 -8.01 0.81 -30.32
CA ILE A 61 -7.31 0.97 -29.04
C ILE A 61 -8.10 1.92 -28.13
N MET A 62 -8.56 3.07 -28.66
CA MET A 62 -9.38 4.02 -27.90
C MET A 62 -10.67 3.37 -27.39
N HIS A 63 -11.37 2.60 -28.24
CA HIS A 63 -12.58 1.89 -27.83
C HIS A 63 -12.31 0.93 -26.66
N ARG A 64 -11.22 0.16 -26.71
CA ARG A 64 -10.84 -0.75 -25.62
C ARG A 64 -10.49 0.00 -24.34
N MET A 65 -9.76 1.10 -24.44
CA MET A 65 -9.42 1.94 -23.28
C MET A 65 -10.67 2.53 -22.63
N ASN A 66 -11.63 3.01 -23.42
CA ASN A 66 -12.90 3.53 -22.91
C ASN A 66 -13.72 2.43 -22.24
N SER A 67 -13.79 1.22 -22.80
CA SER A 67 -14.47 0.08 -22.15
C SER A 67 -13.89 -0.22 -20.77
N VAL A 68 -12.55 -0.27 -20.65
CA VAL A 68 -11.87 -0.50 -19.38
C VAL A 68 -12.09 0.65 -18.40
N LEU A 69 -12.15 1.90 -18.89
CA LEU A 69 -12.46 3.07 -18.08
C LEU A 69 -13.89 2.98 -17.51
N ASP A 70 -14.88 2.65 -18.34
CA ASP A 70 -16.27 2.49 -17.94
C ASP A 70 -16.43 1.39 -16.88
N GLU A 71 -15.74 0.27 -17.03
CA GLU A 71 -15.71 -0.79 -16.03
C GLU A 71 -15.15 -0.29 -14.69
N LYS A 72 -14.05 0.47 -14.71
CA LYS A 72 -13.44 1.05 -13.50
C LYS A 72 -14.36 2.07 -12.82
N ILE A 73 -15.04 2.92 -13.61
CA ILE A 73 -16.01 3.90 -13.09
C ILE A 73 -17.17 3.15 -12.41
N LYS A 74 -17.77 2.16 -13.09
CA LYS A 74 -18.87 1.36 -12.50
C LYS A 74 -18.48 0.65 -11.21
N VAL A 75 -17.24 0.18 -11.08
CA VAL A 75 -16.74 -0.43 -9.84
C VAL A 75 -16.65 0.63 -8.73
N LYS A 76 -16.10 1.81 -9.05
CA LYS A 76 -15.99 2.92 -8.09
C LYS A 76 -17.36 3.42 -7.64
N ASP A 77 -18.31 3.55 -8.57
CA ASP A 77 -19.66 4.03 -8.30
C ASP A 77 -20.42 3.05 -7.39
N LYS A 78 -20.34 1.75 -7.67
CA LYS A 78 -20.88 0.70 -6.80
C LYS A 78 -20.25 0.70 -5.40
N GLU A 79 -18.96 1.07 -5.29
CA GLU A 79 -18.30 1.19 -4.00
C GLU A 79 -18.77 2.44 -3.23
N SER A 80 -18.95 3.57 -3.93
CA SER A 80 -19.52 4.78 -3.31
C SER A 80 -20.97 4.58 -2.90
N GLU A 81 -21.81 3.95 -3.73
CA GLU A 81 -23.21 3.65 -3.40
C GLU A 81 -23.29 2.79 -2.13
N LYS A 82 -22.50 1.71 -2.05
CA LYS A 82 -22.41 0.88 -0.83
C LYS A 82 -21.94 1.66 0.39
N ARG A 83 -21.03 2.63 0.21
CA ARG A 83 -20.55 3.49 1.30
C ARG A 83 -21.65 4.44 1.76
N GLU A 84 -22.37 5.05 0.84
CA GLU A 84 -23.49 5.95 1.12
C GLU A 84 -24.66 5.22 1.78
N GLU A 85 -25.02 4.02 1.30
CA GLU A 85 -26.03 3.15 1.91
C GLU A 85 -25.66 2.79 3.35
N ARG A 86 -24.40 2.38 3.58
CA ARG A 86 -23.90 2.10 4.93
C ARG A 86 -23.98 3.33 5.83
N MET A 87 -23.60 4.50 5.33
CA MET A 87 -23.67 5.75 6.10
C MET A 87 -25.13 6.13 6.42
N LYS A 88 -26.05 6.01 5.47
CA LYS A 88 -27.49 6.25 5.67
C LYS A 88 -28.05 5.31 6.74
N MET A 89 -27.73 4.02 6.64
CA MET A 89 -28.13 3.01 7.62
C MET A 89 -27.59 3.32 9.03
N LEU A 90 -26.32 3.72 9.14
CA LEU A 90 -25.72 4.10 10.42
C LEU A 90 -26.41 5.31 11.06
N VAL A 91 -26.73 6.33 10.26
CA VAL A 91 -27.45 7.53 10.74
C VAL A 91 -28.86 7.17 11.19
N GLU A 92 -29.55 6.30 10.45
CA GLU A 92 -30.88 5.83 10.81
C GLU A 92 -30.88 5.02 12.11
N ILE A 93 -29.92 4.09 12.25
CA ILE A 93 -29.71 3.33 13.50
C ILE A 93 -29.41 4.28 14.66
N GLN A 94 -28.52 5.25 14.49
CA GLN A 94 -28.18 6.22 15.54
C GLN A 94 -29.40 7.06 15.95
N LYS A 95 -30.22 7.48 14.99
CA LYS A 95 -31.46 8.21 15.26
C LYS A 95 -32.45 7.37 16.05
N ASN A 96 -32.61 6.10 15.66
CA ASN A 96 -33.50 5.15 16.33
C ASN A 96 -33.03 4.83 17.77
N MET A 97 -31.73 4.60 17.95
CA MET A 97 -31.13 4.44 19.29
C MET A 97 -31.40 5.64 20.18
N LYS A 98 -31.18 6.85 19.65
CA LYS A 98 -31.44 8.09 20.39
C LYS A 98 -32.92 8.25 20.76
N SER A 99 -33.86 7.85 19.89
CA SER A 99 -35.30 7.89 20.23
C SER A 99 -35.71 6.91 21.32
N HIS A 100 -34.98 5.81 21.46
CA HIS A 100 -35.17 4.86 22.56
C HIS A 100 -34.34 5.20 23.81
N GLY A 101 -33.63 6.33 23.81
CA GLY A 101 -32.78 6.74 24.92
C GLY A 101 -31.54 5.86 25.12
N LEU A 102 -31.14 5.11 24.10
CA LEU A 102 -30.00 4.19 24.14
C LEU A 102 -28.73 4.88 23.65
N SER A 103 -27.64 4.76 24.42
CA SER A 103 -26.28 5.11 24.02
C SER A 103 -25.58 3.92 23.33
N ILE A 104 -24.48 4.21 22.64
CA ILE A 104 -23.56 3.19 22.10
C ILE A 104 -22.99 2.32 23.23
N ASP A 105 -22.78 2.90 24.41
CA ASP A 105 -22.29 2.17 25.59
C ASP A 105 -23.28 1.10 26.08
N ASP A 106 -24.58 1.35 25.95
CA ASP A 106 -25.64 0.42 26.38
C ASP A 106 -25.71 -0.83 25.48
N LEU A 107 -25.33 -0.68 24.20
CA LEU A 107 -25.22 -1.82 23.27
C LEU A 107 -24.06 -2.75 23.63
N TYR A 108 -22.97 -2.21 24.17
CA TYR A 108 -21.81 -3.00 24.60
C TYR A 108 -22.14 -3.90 25.80
N VAL A 109 -23.07 -3.48 26.65
CA VAL A 109 -23.55 -4.25 27.80
C VAL A 109 -24.50 -5.38 27.35
N SER A 110 -25.28 -5.16 26.28
CA SER A 110 -26.23 -6.14 25.75
C SER A 110 -25.60 -7.24 24.90
N SER A 111 -24.44 -6.99 24.27
CA SER A 111 -23.63 -8.06 23.70
C SER A 111 -22.85 -8.72 24.82
N GLY A 112 -23.36 -9.84 25.35
CA GLY A 112 -22.74 -10.63 26.44
C GLY A 112 -21.38 -11.23 26.11
N SER A 113 -20.42 -10.43 25.66
CA SER A 113 -19.01 -10.74 25.62
C SER A 113 -18.34 -9.95 26.74
N SER A 114 -18.15 -10.61 27.87
CA SER A 114 -16.98 -10.40 28.73
C SER A 114 -15.70 -10.80 27.98
N GLY A 115 -15.50 -10.21 26.79
CA GLY A 115 -14.26 -10.29 26.04
C GLY A 115 -13.39 -9.18 26.56
N SER A 116 -12.52 -9.51 27.51
CA SER A 116 -11.41 -8.66 27.92
C SER A 116 -10.83 -7.98 26.68
N THR A 117 -10.88 -6.66 26.63
CA THR A 117 -10.10 -5.91 25.65
C THR A 117 -8.65 -6.30 25.89
N SER A 118 -8.11 -7.22 25.08
CA SER A 118 -6.69 -7.52 25.12
C SER A 118 -6.02 -6.24 24.65
N LYS A 119 -5.61 -5.40 25.60
CA LYS A 119 -4.62 -4.36 25.38
C LYS A 119 -3.54 -5.03 24.54
N LYS A 120 -3.34 -4.55 23.32
CA LYS A 120 -2.32 -5.05 22.41
C LYS A 120 -0.99 -4.74 23.08
N GLY A 121 -0.57 -5.65 23.96
CA GLY A 121 0.61 -5.52 24.79
C GLY A 121 1.81 -5.30 23.89
N LYS A 122 2.67 -4.38 24.30
CA LYS A 122 4.00 -4.24 23.72
C LYS A 122 4.63 -5.64 23.71
N ARG A 123 4.84 -6.20 22.51
CA ARG A 123 5.38 -7.56 22.39
C ARG A 123 6.77 -7.58 23.00
N GLU A 124 6.91 -8.28 24.12
CA GLU A 124 8.22 -8.49 24.75
C GLU A 124 9.14 -9.20 23.76
N ARG A 125 10.39 -8.73 23.75
CA ARG A 125 11.47 -9.28 22.94
C ARG A 125 12.45 -9.98 23.88
N TYR A 126 12.84 -11.18 23.49
CA TYR A 126 13.75 -12.04 24.24
C TYR A 126 14.96 -12.37 23.36
N SER A 127 16.09 -12.62 24.00
CA SER A 127 17.24 -13.25 23.37
C SER A 127 17.08 -14.76 23.52
N PHE A 128 17.14 -15.52 22.44
CA PHE A 128 17.06 -16.99 22.46
C PHE A 128 18.42 -17.59 22.12
N GLN A 129 18.81 -18.68 22.77
CA GLN A 129 20.05 -19.40 22.49
C GLN A 129 19.74 -20.86 22.12
N TYR A 130 20.30 -21.34 21.02
CA TYR A 130 20.09 -22.71 20.53
C TYR A 130 21.29 -23.24 19.74
N ASP A 131 21.39 -24.56 19.63
CA ASP A 131 22.48 -25.22 18.90
C ASP A 131 22.02 -25.64 17.50
N THR A 132 22.82 -25.30 16.50
CA THR A 132 22.59 -25.67 15.11
C THR A 132 22.92 -27.15 14.86
N LEU A 133 22.53 -27.67 13.69
CA LEU A 133 22.89 -29.01 13.24
C LEU A 133 24.41 -29.19 13.09
N SER A 134 25.14 -28.09 12.83
CA SER A 134 26.59 -28.05 12.72
C SER A 134 27.30 -28.08 14.08
N GLY A 135 26.55 -27.98 15.19
CA GLY A 135 27.10 -27.93 16.55
C GLY A 135 27.42 -26.51 17.06
N ASP A 136 27.19 -25.48 16.26
CA ASP A 136 27.41 -24.10 16.67
C ASP A 136 26.26 -23.57 17.52
N THR A 137 26.58 -22.88 18.61
CA THR A 137 25.60 -22.19 19.45
C THR A 137 25.30 -20.80 18.90
N VAL A 138 24.03 -20.55 18.58
CA VAL A 138 23.54 -19.31 17.96
C VAL A 138 22.61 -18.56 18.91
N CYS A 139 22.81 -17.24 19.00
CA CYS A 139 21.94 -16.32 19.72
C CYS A 139 21.05 -15.54 18.75
N TRP A 140 19.74 -15.55 18.98
CA TRP A 140 18.75 -14.88 18.15
C TRP A 140 17.84 -13.97 18.97
N TYR A 141 17.75 -12.70 18.57
CA TYR A 141 16.85 -11.74 19.20
C TYR A 141 15.49 -11.70 18.50
N GLY A 142 14.42 -12.03 19.22
CA GLY A 142 13.09 -12.19 18.64
C GLY A 142 11.96 -11.98 19.64
N SER A 143 10.72 -11.95 19.15
CA SER A 143 9.55 -11.99 20.03
C SER A 143 9.23 -13.44 20.43
N GLY A 144 8.47 -13.66 21.52
CA GLY A 144 7.94 -14.98 21.86
C GLY A 144 6.86 -15.51 20.90
N VAL A 145 6.39 -14.70 19.95
CA VAL A 145 5.31 -15.04 19.01
C VAL A 145 5.68 -14.61 17.58
N GLY A 146 5.26 -15.38 16.57
CA GLY A 146 5.47 -15.05 15.14
C GLY A 146 6.45 -16.00 14.45
N ARG A 147 7.01 -15.58 13.31
CA ARG A 147 7.93 -16.38 12.47
C ARG A 147 9.22 -16.74 13.24
N LEU A 148 9.68 -17.99 13.10
CA LEU A 148 10.94 -18.48 13.66
C LEU A 148 11.98 -18.62 12.54
N PRO A 149 13.28 -18.44 12.84
CA PRO A 149 14.36 -18.90 11.97
C PRO A 149 14.24 -20.41 11.71
N LYS A 150 14.57 -20.84 10.48
CA LYS A 150 14.45 -22.25 10.06
C LYS A 150 15.26 -23.18 10.98
N ASP A 151 16.48 -22.77 11.32
CA ASP A 151 17.39 -23.58 12.13
C ASP A 151 16.90 -23.69 13.58
N PHE A 152 16.27 -22.64 14.11
CA PHE A 152 15.66 -22.68 15.44
C PHE A 152 14.43 -23.58 15.47
N LEU A 153 13.61 -23.58 14.41
CA LEU A 153 12.46 -24.47 14.29
C LEU A 153 12.90 -25.94 14.26
N LEU A 154 13.97 -26.26 13.50
CA LEU A 154 14.57 -27.59 13.46
C LEU A 154 15.13 -28.01 14.83
N TYR A 155 15.74 -27.07 15.58
CA TYR A 155 16.20 -27.32 16.94
C TYR A 155 15.05 -27.66 17.89
N LEU A 156 13.94 -26.92 17.86
CA LEU A 156 12.77 -27.19 18.71
C LEU A 156 12.12 -28.53 18.37
N GLU A 157 12.02 -28.87 17.08
CA GLU A 157 11.49 -30.16 16.63
C GLU A 157 12.37 -31.34 17.10
N ARG A 158 13.70 -31.19 17.01
CA ARG A 158 14.65 -32.21 17.47
C ARG A 158 14.68 -32.40 18.98
N THR A 159 14.59 -31.31 19.74
CA THR A 159 14.76 -31.34 21.20
C THR A 159 13.45 -31.44 21.97
N GLY A 160 12.31 -31.21 21.31
CA GLY A 160 10.99 -31.16 21.94
C GLY A 160 10.79 -29.99 22.90
N LYS A 161 11.75 -29.05 22.97
CA LYS A 161 11.69 -27.88 23.85
C LYS A 161 10.67 -26.88 23.34
N LYS A 162 10.09 -26.10 24.26
CA LYS A 162 9.25 -24.95 23.88
C LYS A 162 10.13 -23.73 23.66
N ARG A 163 9.65 -22.83 22.80
CA ARG A 163 10.34 -21.58 22.45
C ARG A 163 10.86 -20.79 23.66
N MET A 164 10.06 -20.68 24.71
CA MET A 164 10.41 -19.92 25.92
C MET A 164 11.48 -20.60 26.78
N ASP A 165 11.68 -21.91 26.64
CA ASP A 165 12.71 -22.64 27.39
C ASP A 165 14.12 -22.30 26.89
N CYS A 166 14.23 -21.68 25.71
CA CYS A 166 15.47 -21.21 25.11
C CYS A 166 15.72 -19.72 25.33
N ALA A 167 14.84 -19.02 26.06
CA ALA A 167 14.99 -17.59 26.32
C ALA A 167 16.08 -17.35 27.38
N VAL A 168 17.04 -16.49 27.04
CA VAL A 168 18.07 -15.97 27.93
C VAL A 168 17.57 -14.63 28.47
N TYR A 169 17.47 -14.55 29.79
CA TYR A 169 17.20 -13.30 30.50
C TYR A 169 18.55 -12.70 30.89
N GLU A 170 18.96 -11.62 30.20
CA GLU A 170 20.01 -10.75 30.75
C GLU A 170 19.43 -10.10 32.01
N ASN A 171 20.04 -10.37 33.17
CA ASN A 171 19.81 -9.61 34.40
C ASN A 171 20.60 -8.31 34.37
#